data_AF-A0A1N7FN16-F1
#
_entry.id   AF-A0A1N7FN16-F1
#
_cell.length_a   1.000
_cell.length_b   1.000
_cell.length_c   1.000
_cell.angle_alpha   90.00
_cell.angle_beta   90.00
_cell.angle_gamma   90.00
#
_symmetry.space_group_name_H-M   'P 1'
#
loop_
_entity.id
_entity.type
_entity.pdbx_description
1 polymer ?
#
loop_
_entity_poly.entity_id
_entity_poly.type
_entity_poly.pdbx_seq_one_letter_code
_entity_poly.pdbx_strand_id
1 'polypeptide(L)'
;MIAVIYGLFSLVLVLGGGIVIYDAQLYTEAQRARAPRLSRAYLGSGVLLVLVGAIGLLWIASGRAVWTLNAVLVVVAALPSLVQHLLHRRLELDRSPLENRIRSATGRTTPNSE
;
A
#
# COMPACT_ATOMS: atom_id res chain seq x y z
N MET A 1 -3.85 -1.48 26.88
CA MET A 1 -4.91 -1.59 25.85
C MET A 1 -4.63 -0.69 24.65
N ILE A 2 -4.58 0.63 24.80
CA ILE A 2 -4.31 1.58 23.69
C ILE A 2 -3.00 1.28 22.95
N ALA A 3 -1.88 1.06 23.65
CA ALA A 3 -0.60 0.74 23.02
C ALA A 3 -0.65 -0.52 22.12
N VAL A 4 -1.47 -1.52 22.49
CA VAL A 4 -1.65 -2.75 21.70
C VAL A 4 -2.39 -2.44 20.39
N ILE A 5 -3.43 -1.61 20.44
CA ILE A 5 -4.19 -1.19 19.26
C ILE A 5 -3.28 -0.42 18.29
N TYR A 6 -2.52 0.55 18.79
CA TYR A 6 -1.57 1.29 17.96
C TYR A 6 -0.44 0.41 17.42
N GLY A 7 0.02 -0.57 18.20
CA GLY A 7 0.99 -1.56 17.74
C GLY A 7 0.44 -2.41 16.60
N LEU A 8 -0.82 -2.83 16.68
CA LEU A 8 -1.50 -3.56 15.60
C LEU A 8 -1.63 -2.69 14.35
N PHE A 9 -2.03 -1.43 14.47
CA PHE A 9 -2.07 -0.51 13.33
C PHE A 9 -0.70 -0.34 12.68
N SER A 10 0.35 -0.14 13.47
CA SER A 10 1.72 -0.04 12.97
C SER A 10 2.14 -1.32 12.23
N LEU A 11 1.80 -2.50 12.74
CA LEU A 11 2.05 -3.77 12.06
C LEU A 11 1.30 -3.87 10.73
N VAL A 12 0.03 -3.47 10.69
CA VAL A 12 -0.79 -3.42 9.48
C VAL A 12 -0.17 -2.48 8.44
N LEU A 13 0.38 -1.32 8.85
CA LEU A 13 1.09 -0.45 7.90
C LEU A 13 2.34 -1.09 7.34
N VAL A 14 3.13 -1.82 8.15
CA VAL A 14 4.31 -2.54 7.64
C VAL A 14 3.91 -3.57 6.59
N LEU A 15 2.91 -4.40 6.90
CA LEU A 15 2.44 -5.44 5.97
C LEU A 15 1.79 -4.83 4.72
N GLY A 16 0.91 -3.84 4.89
CA GLY A 16 0.25 -3.15 3.80
C GLY A 16 1.24 -2.40 2.89
N GLY A 17 2.23 -1.73 3.47
CA GLY A 17 3.32 -1.12 2.72
C GLY A 17 4.14 -2.12 1.92
N GLY A 18 4.45 -3.28 2.50
CA GLY A 18 5.09 -4.39 1.79
C GLY A 18 4.28 -4.89 0.60
N ILE A 19 2.96 -5.04 0.77
CA ILE A 19 2.04 -5.42 -0.33
C ILE A 19 2.06 -4.37 -1.44
N VAL A 20 2.00 -3.07 -1.10
CA VAL A 20 2.04 -1.98 -2.07
C VAL A 20 3.37 -1.95 -2.84
N ILE A 21 4.50 -2.14 -2.16
CA ILE A 21 5.82 -2.23 -2.80
C ILE A 21 5.85 -3.41 -3.77
N TYR A 22 5.36 -4.57 -3.33
CA TYR A 22 5.32 -5.77 -4.16
C TYR A 22 4.41 -5.58 -5.38
N ASP A 23 3.21 -5.02 -5.22
CA ASP A 23 2.32 -4.69 -6.34
C ASP A 23 2.95 -3.67 -7.30
N ALA A 24 3.62 -2.63 -6.79
CA ALA A 24 4.34 -1.66 -7.60
C ALA A 24 5.44 -2.32 -8.47
N GLN A 25 6.09 -3.37 -7.95
CA GLN A 25 7.10 -4.13 -8.67
C GLN A 25 6.52 -4.98 -9.82
N LEU A 26 5.23 -5.34 -9.77
CA LEU A 26 4.55 -6.15 -10.78
C LEU A 26 4.11 -5.38 -12.03
N TYR A 27 4.05 -4.04 -11.99
CA TYR A 27 3.76 -3.24 -13.19
C TYR A 27 4.85 -3.39 -14.25
N THR A 28 4.44 -3.53 -15.51
CA THR A 28 5.37 -3.70 -16.64
C THR A 28 6.10 -2.40 -16.96
N GLU A 29 7.25 -2.48 -17.64
CA GLU A 29 8.02 -1.29 -18.04
C GLU A 29 7.21 -0.36 -18.94
N ALA A 30 6.42 -0.92 -19.86
CA ALA A 30 5.51 -0.15 -20.72
C ALA A 30 4.45 0.63 -19.91
N GLN A 31 3.89 0.03 -18.85
CA GLN A 31 2.95 0.70 -17.95
C GLN A 31 3.65 1.80 -17.14
N ARG A 32 4.84 1.54 -16.60
CA ARG A 32 5.62 2.53 -15.86
C ARG A 32 6.02 3.73 -16.74
N ALA A 33 6.35 3.49 -18.01
CA ALA A 33 6.71 4.54 -18.96
C ALA A 33 5.54 5.50 -19.27
N ARG A 34 4.29 5.02 -19.22
CA ARG A 34 3.10 5.86 -19.41
C ARG A 34 2.81 6.80 -18.24
N ALA A 35 3.21 6.44 -17.02
CA ALA A 35 2.95 7.22 -15.81
C ALA A 35 4.12 7.19 -14.80
N PRO A 36 5.32 7.69 -15.16
CA PRO A 36 6.54 7.48 -14.37
C PRO A 36 6.50 8.16 -13.00
N ARG A 37 5.89 9.35 -12.91
CA ARG A 37 5.74 10.07 -11.63
C ARG A 37 4.78 9.35 -10.69
N LEU A 38 3.65 8.85 -11.19
CA LEU A 38 2.66 8.14 -10.39
C LEU A 38 3.15 6.76 -9.97
N SER A 39 3.87 6.04 -10.83
CA SER A 39 4.49 4.77 -10.47
C SER A 39 5.52 4.93 -9.34
N ARG A 40 6.37 5.97 -9.42
CA ARG A 40 7.30 6.31 -8.33
C ARG A 40 6.58 6.75 -7.06
N ALA A 41 5.52 7.55 -7.18
CA ALA A 41 4.72 7.97 -6.02
C ALA A 41 4.02 6.78 -5.34
N TYR A 42 3.55 5.81 -6.11
CA TYR A 42 2.91 4.61 -5.58
C TYR A 42 3.92 3.75 -4.81
N LEU A 43 5.09 3.49 -5.40
CA LEU A 43 6.18 2.80 -4.72
C LEU A 43 6.64 3.56 -3.46
N GLY A 44 6.80 4.88 -3.57
CA GLY A 44 7.16 5.75 -2.46
C GLY A 44 6.13 5.72 -1.32
N SER A 45 4.84 5.65 -1.64
CA SER A 45 3.78 5.51 -0.64
C SER A 45 3.92 4.18 0.12
N GLY A 46 4.22 3.08 -0.59
CA GLY A 46 4.52 1.77 -0.01
C GLY A 46 5.68 1.82 0.99
N VAL A 47 6.80 2.42 0.58
CA VAL A 47 7.99 2.61 1.43
C VAL A 47 7.65 3.45 2.66
N LEU A 48 6.89 4.54 2.49
CA LEU A 48 6.48 5.41 3.57
C LEU A 48 5.65 4.66 4.63
N LEU A 49 4.71 3.79 4.23
CA LEU A 49 3.97 2.96 5.19
C LEU A 49 4.88 2.05 6.00
N VAL A 50 5.82 1.37 5.35
CA VAL A 50 6.76 0.48 6.04
C VAL A 50 7.58 1.27 7.06
N LEU A 51 8.11 2.43 6.68
CA LEU A 51 8.88 3.28 7.58
C LEU A 51 8.04 3.78 8.75
N VAL A 52 6.84 4.31 8.50
CA VAL A 52 5.95 4.83 9.55
C VAL A 52 5.50 3.71 10.49
N GLY A 53 5.16 2.54 9.95
CA GLY A 53 4.82 1.35 10.73
C GLY A 53 5.98 0.87 11.59
N ALA A 54 7.19 0.73 11.03
CA ALA A 54 8.38 0.29 11.76
C ALA A 54 8.79 1.29 12.85
N ILE A 55 8.78 2.59 12.54
CA ILE A 55 9.05 3.66 13.52
C ILE A 55 7.98 3.64 14.62
N GLY A 56 6.70 3.45 14.27
CA GLY A 56 5.61 3.33 15.24
C GLY A 56 5.80 2.16 16.21
N LEU A 57 6.18 0.98 15.70
CA LEU A 57 6.50 -0.18 16.54
C LEU A 57 7.68 0.10 17.47
N LEU A 58 8.76 0.69 16.96
CA LEU A 58 9.93 1.06 17.75
C LEU A 58 9.60 2.11 18.82
N TRP A 59 8.74 3.08 18.48
CA TRP A 59 8.28 4.13 19.39
C TRP A 59 7.50 3.56 20.56
N ILE A 60 6.59 2.62 20.28
CA ILE A 60 5.80 1.91 21.29
C ILE A 60 6.71 1.02 22.15
N ALA A 61 7.64 0.28 21.53
CA ALA A 61 8.61 -0.54 22.24
C ALA A 61 9.52 0.29 23.18
N SER A 62 9.75 1.55 22.84
CA SER A 62 10.51 2.50 23.68
C SER A 62 9.68 3.10 24.83
N GLY A 63 8.42 2.70 25.02
CA GLY A 63 7.55 3.19 26.10
C GLY A 63 7.04 4.61 25.93
N ARG A 64 7.12 5.18 24.73
CA ARG A 64 6.73 6.58 24.46
C ARG A 64 5.22 6.71 24.26
N ALA A 65 4.69 7.91 24.51
CA ALA A 65 3.27 8.19 24.36
C ALA A 65 2.80 8.02 22.90
N VAL A 66 1.67 7.33 22.71
CA VAL A 66 1.17 6.92 21.39
C VAL A 66 0.18 7.89 20.75
N TRP A 67 -0.32 8.87 21.50
CA TRP A 67 -1.32 9.84 21.02
C TRP A 67 -0.81 10.68 19.83
N THR A 68 0.49 10.93 19.76
CA THR A 68 1.13 11.66 18.66
C THR A 68 1.15 10.88 17.34
N LEU A 69 0.90 9.57 17.37
CA LEU A 69 0.91 8.72 16.18
C LEU A 69 -0.41 8.79 15.39
N ASN A 70 -1.52 9.20 16.01
CA ASN A 70 -2.85 9.06 15.41
C ASN A 70 -3.02 9.83 14.08
N ALA A 71 -2.69 11.13 14.07
CA ALA A 71 -2.83 11.96 12.88
C ALA A 71 -1.93 11.48 11.73
N VAL A 72 -0.71 11.03 12.05
CA VAL A 72 0.26 10.53 11.07
C VAL A 72 -0.21 9.21 10.46
N LEU A 73 -0.69 8.28 11.29
CA LEU A 73 -1.17 6.96 10.84
C LEU A 73 -2.32 7.09 9.84
N VAL A 74 -3.32 7.93 10.14
CA VAL A 74 -4.51 8.10 9.27
C VAL A 74 -4.13 8.70 7.91
N VAL A 75 -3.32 9.76 7.91
CA VAL A 75 -2.92 10.45 6.68
C VAL A 75 -2.05 9.52 5.82
N VAL A 76 -1.09 8.82 6.42
CA VAL A 76 -0.18 7.93 5.69
C VAL A 76 -0.92 6.70 5.14
N ALA A 77 -1.89 6.16 5.88
CA ALA A 77 -2.69 5.02 5.43
C ALA A 77 -3.58 5.33 4.21
N ALA A 78 -4.01 6.59 4.04
CA ALA A 78 -4.87 7.00 2.93
C ALA A 78 -4.10 7.33 1.64
N LEU A 79 -2.79 7.60 1.71
CA LEU A 79 -2.00 7.97 0.53
C LEU A 79 -1.97 6.90 -0.57
N PRO A 80 -1.75 5.60 -0.28
CA PRO A 80 -1.69 4.56 -1.30
C PRO A 80 -2.97 4.42 -2.10
N SER A 81 -4.13 4.50 -1.45
CA SER A 81 -5.42 4.33 -2.13
C SER A 81 -5.67 5.46 -3.12
N LEU A 82 -5.33 6.70 -2.74
CA LEU A 82 -5.40 7.85 -3.64
C LEU A 82 -4.43 7.71 -4.81
N VAL A 83 -3.17 7.37 -4.56
CA VAL A 83 -2.16 7.24 -5.61
C VAL A 83 -2.47 6.06 -6.53
N GLN A 84 -2.96 4.94 -6.00
CA GLN A 84 -3.40 3.78 -6.77
C GLN A 84 -4.58 4.14 -7.67
N HIS A 85 -5.58 4.85 -7.14
CA HIS A 85 -6.72 5.31 -7.93
C HIS A 85 -6.28 6.20 -9.11
N LEU A 86 -5.38 7.16 -8.86
CA LEU A 86 -4.84 8.03 -9.92
C LEU A 86 -4.00 7.26 -10.95
N LEU A 87 -3.22 6.26 -10.49
CA LEU A 87 -2.40 5.42 -11.36
C LEU A 87 -3.29 4.53 -12.25
N HIS A 88 -4.30 3.88 -11.70
CA HIS A 88 -5.26 3.04 -12.43
C HIS A 88 -6.02 3.84 -13.46
N ARG A 89 -6.50 5.04 -13.10
CA ARG A 89 -7.15 5.96 -14.04
C ARG A 89 -6.24 6.40 -15.19
N ARG A 90 -4.93 6.58 -14.94
CA ARG A 90 -3.94 6.95 -15.96
C ARG A 90 -3.50 5.79 -16.85
N LEU A 91 -3.54 4.57 -16.32
CA LEU A 91 -3.15 3.36 -17.05
C LEU A 91 -4.34 2.65 -17.70
N GLU A 92 -5.56 3.16 -17.50
CA GLU A 92 -6.81 2.55 -17.96
C GLU A 92 -6.93 1.09 -17.48
N LEU A 93 -6.56 0.87 -16.22
CA LEU A 93 -6.63 -0.45 -15.57
C LEU A 93 -7.84 -0.49 -14.65
N ASP A 94 -8.69 -1.50 -14.82
CA ASP A 94 -9.81 -1.76 -13.90
C ASP A 94 -9.36 -2.40 -12.59
N ARG A 95 -8.21 -3.10 -12.58
CA ARG A 95 -7.69 -3.87 -11.44
C ARG A 95 -6.18 -3.80 -11.31
N SER A 96 -5.68 -4.02 -10.10
CA SER A 96 -4.23 -4.12 -9.86
C SER A 96 -3.65 -5.43 -10.42
N PRO A 97 -2.35 -5.44 -10.79
CA PRO A 97 -1.65 -6.66 -11.22
C PRO A 97 -1.70 -7.79 -10.18
N LEU A 98 -1.61 -7.44 -8.89
CA LEU A 98 -1.71 -8.40 -7.79
C LEU A 98 -3.09 -9.04 -7.69
N GLU A 99 -4.17 -8.26 -7.86
CA GLU A 99 -5.53 -8.78 -7.87
C GLU A 99 -5.74 -9.79 -9.01
N ASN A 100 -5.21 -9.48 -10.20
CA ASN A 100 -5.28 -10.38 -11.36
C ASN A 100 -4.55 -11.71 -11.09
N ARG A 101 -3.38 -11.67 -10.43
CA ARG A 101 -2.62 -12.88 -10.04
C ARG A 101 -3.32 -13.71 -8.97
N ILE A 102 -3.90 -13.08 -7.96
CA ILE A 102 -4.66 -13.79 -6.91
C ILE A 102 -5.87 -14.47 -7.54
N ARG A 103 -6.57 -13.76 -8.43
CA ARG A 103 -7.75 -14.29 -9.11
C ARG A 103 -7.44 -15.47 -10.01
N SER A 104 -6.35 -15.41 -10.80
CA SER A 104 -5.91 -16.53 -11.62
C SER A 104 -5.48 -17.72 -10.78
N ALA A 105 -4.78 -17.50 -9.66
CA ALA A 105 -4.39 -18.55 -8.73
C ALA A 105 -5.59 -19.19 -8.00
N THR A 106 -6.67 -18.44 -7.77
CA THR A 106 -7.89 -18.91 -7.08
C THR A 106 -8.89 -19.57 -8.03
N GLY A 107 -8.58 -19.68 -9.34
CA GLY A 107 -9.47 -20.32 -10.32
C GLY A 107 -10.78 -19.57 -10.60
N ARG A 108 -10.90 -18.29 -10.19
CA ARG A 108 -12.03 -17.43 -10.57
C ARG A 108 -11.79 -16.85 -11.96
N THR A 109 -11.84 -17.70 -12.98
CA THR A 109 -12.05 -17.26 -14.36
C THR A 109 -13.44 -16.64 -14.45
N THR A 110 -13.54 -15.31 -14.47
CA THR A 110 -14.72 -14.73 -15.12
C THR A 110 -14.62 -15.06 -16.60
N PRO A 111 -15.64 -15.67 -17.21
CA PRO A 111 -15.65 -15.87 -18.65
C PRO A 111 -15.56 -14.50 -19.33
N ASN A 112 -14.79 -14.45 -20.41
CA ASN A 112 -14.70 -13.31 -21.31
C ASN A 112 -16.10 -12.76 -21.61
N SER A 113 -16.31 -11.48 -21.37
CA SER A 113 -17.28 -10.71 -22.17
C SER A 113 -16.50 -10.14 -23.33
N GLU A 114 -16.69 -10.79 -24.49
CA GLU A 114 -16.38 -10.29 -25.83
C GLU A 114 -16.96 -8.89 -26.08
#